data_AF-A0A3D2II00-F1
#
_entry.id   AF-A0A3D2II00-F1
#
_cell.length_a   1.000
_cell.length_b   1.000
_cell.length_c   1.000
_cell.angle_alpha   90.00
_cell.angle_beta   90.00
_cell.angle_gamma   90.00
#
_symmetry.space_group_name_H-M   'P 1'
#
loop_
_entity.id
_entity.type
_entity.pdbx_description
1 polymer ?
#
loop_
_entity_poly.entity_id
_entity_poly.type
_entity_poly.pdbx_seq_one_letter_code
_entity_poly.pdbx_strand_id
1 'polypeptide(L)'
;MESIIFYIVFGIVCIHFVLFVFFTEKMKKLYPQQYQELGEPSIGLFSTKRYKAGKKFSTYLRKREYITLDDSNLVILGNMLLLSKVLFYFGFIALIVTFFVL
;
A
#
# COMPACT_ATOMS: atom_id res chain seq x y z
N MET A 1 -7.29 -11.97 23.66
CA MET A 1 -7.21 -12.40 22.24
C MET A 1 -7.19 -11.19 21.32
N GLU A 2 -8.08 -10.22 21.54
CA GLU A 2 -8.11 -8.91 20.83
C GLU A 2 -6.77 -8.19 20.78
N SER A 3 -6.04 -8.10 21.89
CA SER A 3 -4.73 -7.44 21.92
C SER A 3 -3.71 -8.11 20.98
N ILE A 4 -3.75 -9.44 20.85
CA ILE A 4 -2.86 -10.18 19.95
C ILE A 4 -3.22 -9.85 18.49
N ILE A 5 -4.51 -9.89 18.15
CA ILE A 5 -4.98 -9.54 16.79
C ILE A 5 -4.61 -8.09 16.47
N PHE A 6 -4.78 -7.17 17.43
CA PHE A 6 -4.37 -5.77 17.28
C PHE A 6 -2.87 -5.65 16.95
N TYR A 7 -1.99 -6.30 17.71
CA TYR A 7 -0.54 -6.22 17.45
C TYR A 7 -0.15 -6.86 16.11
N ILE A 8 -0.84 -7.94 15.69
CA ILE A 8 -0.64 -8.53 14.36
C ILE A 8 -1.04 -7.53 13.26
N VAL A 9 -2.21 -6.92 13.36
CA VAL A 9 -2.69 -5.90 12.40
C VAL A 9 -1.75 -4.70 12.38
N PHE A 10 -1.31 -4.23 13.54
CA PHE A 10 -0.36 -3.14 13.67
C PHE A 10 0.96 -3.45 12.97
N GLY A 11 1.51 -4.66 13.19
CA GLY A 11 2.71 -5.13 12.50
C GLY A 11 2.55 -5.15 10.98
N ILE A 12 1.41 -5.63 10.47
CA ILE A 12 1.10 -5.61 9.03
C ILE A 12 1.05 -4.18 8.48
N VAL A 13 0.48 -3.23 9.22
CA VAL A 13 0.45 -1.80 8.83
C VAL A 13 1.86 -1.23 8.74
N CYS A 14 2.72 -1.51 9.72
CA CYS A 14 4.12 -1.08 9.70
C CYS A 14 4.86 -1.66 8.49
N ILE A 15 4.72 -2.96 8.23
CA ILE A 15 5.33 -3.63 7.06
C ILE A 15 4.80 -3.02 5.76
N HIS A 16 3.49 -2.79 5.66
CA HIS A 16 2.87 -2.18 4.48
C HIS A 16 3.42 -0.78 4.22
N PHE A 17 3.59 0.04 5.26
CA PHE A 17 4.16 1.37 5.14
C PHE A 17 5.62 1.32 4.65
N VAL A 18 6.43 0.42 5.21
CA VAL A 18 7.82 0.22 4.79
C VAL A 18 7.90 -0.19 3.31
N LEU A 19 7.09 -1.17 2.91
CA LEU A 19 7.01 -1.62 1.51
C LEU A 19 6.59 -0.46 0.59
N PHE A 20 5.60 0.33 0.99
CA PHE A 20 5.14 1.51 0.25
C PHE A 20 6.26 2.53 0.03
N VAL A 21 7.01 2.87 1.08
CA VAL A 21 8.15 3.79 0.96
C VAL A 21 9.20 3.23 0.01
N PHE A 22 9.63 1.98 0.18
CA PHE A 22 10.64 1.37 -0.70
C PHE A 22 10.18 1.30 -2.16
N PHE A 23 8.93 0.91 -2.41
CA PHE A 23 8.37 0.85 -3.76
C PHE A 23 8.33 2.23 -4.41
N THR A 24 7.84 3.25 -3.69
CA THR A 24 7.73 4.60 -4.23
C THR A 24 9.09 5.26 -4.46
N GLU A 25 10.05 5.10 -3.55
CA GLU A 25 11.43 5.59 -3.75
C GLU A 25 12.11 4.92 -4.94
N LYS A 26 11.92 3.60 -5.09
CA LYS A 26 12.47 2.88 -6.23
C LYS A 26 11.80 3.26 -7.56
N MET A 27 10.48 3.45 -7.56
CA MET A 27 9.74 3.99 -8.71
C MET A 27 10.21 5.40 -9.09
N LYS A 28 10.39 6.30 -8.13
CA LYS A 28 10.93 7.65 -8.37
C LYS A 28 12.28 7.60 -9.07
N LYS A 29 13.16 6.68 -8.64
CA LYS A 29 14.52 6.57 -9.17
C LYS A 29 14.57 5.94 -10.56
N LEU A 30 13.82 4.87 -10.81
CA LEU A 30 13.91 4.07 -12.04
C LEU A 30 12.88 4.47 -13.10
N TYR A 31 11.69 4.89 -12.68
CA TYR A 31 10.55 5.21 -13.55
C TYR A 31 9.90 6.54 -13.17
N PRO A 32 10.66 7.66 -13.18
CA PRO A 32 10.19 8.94 -12.67
C PRO A 32 8.93 9.47 -13.37
N GLN A 33 8.82 9.27 -14.69
CA GLN A 33 7.65 9.71 -15.47
C GLN A 33 6.37 9.00 -15.03
N GLN A 34 6.41 7.67 -14.93
CA GLN A 34 5.28 6.88 -14.45
C GLN A 34 4.93 7.22 -13.00
N TYR A 35 5.93 7.44 -12.14
CA TYR A 35 5.69 7.87 -10.77
C TYR A 35 4.98 9.24 -10.70
N GLN A 36 5.38 10.21 -11.52
CA GLN A 36 4.74 11.52 -11.59
C GLN A 36 3.27 11.42 -12.05
N GLU A 37 2.94 10.51 -12.98
CA GLU A 37 1.57 10.28 -13.44
C GLU A 37 0.63 9.74 -12.34
N LEU A 38 1.18 8.91 -11.44
CA LEU A 38 0.48 8.42 -10.25
C LEU A 38 0.15 9.57 -9.28
N GLY A 39 0.89 10.67 -9.37
CA GLY A 39 0.71 11.89 -8.61
C GLY A 39 1.56 11.88 -7.35
N GLU A 40 2.35 12.94 -7.17
CA GLU A 40 3.10 13.12 -5.93
C GLU A 40 2.16 13.46 -4.77
N PRO A 41 2.32 12.81 -3.60
CA PRO A 41 1.54 13.16 -2.43
C PRO A 41 1.91 14.58 -1.97
N SER A 42 1.07 15.56 -2.28
CA SER A 42 1.23 16.93 -1.77
C SER A 42 1.12 16.96 -0.24
N ILE A 43 2.01 17.69 0.42
CA ILE A 43 2.00 17.92 1.88
C ILE A 43 0.77 18.76 2.24
N GLY A 44 -0.33 18.07 2.54
CA GLY A 44 -1.58 18.66 2.99
C GLY A 44 -2.49 17.52 3.45
N LEU A 45 -2.84 17.51 4.74
CA LEU A 45 -3.58 16.42 5.39
C LEU A 45 -4.95 16.13 4.76
N PHE A 46 -5.54 17.10 4.04
CA PHE A 46 -6.86 17.00 3.39
C PHE A 46 -6.87 17.46 1.93
N SER A 47 -5.76 17.28 1.22
CA SER A 47 -5.68 17.64 -0.20
C SER A 47 -6.44 16.65 -1.08
N THR A 48 -7.38 17.14 -1.89
CA THR A 48 -8.03 16.35 -2.95
C THR A 48 -7.01 15.76 -3.93
N LYS A 49 -5.85 16.40 -4.10
CA LYS A 49 -4.75 15.87 -4.91
C LYS A 49 -4.12 14.63 -4.29
N ARG A 50 -3.92 14.61 -2.96
CA ARG A 50 -3.41 13.44 -2.22
C ARG A 50 -4.38 12.27 -2.30
N TYR A 51 -5.68 12.52 -2.16
CA TYR A 51 -6.69 11.47 -2.34
C TYR A 51 -6.71 10.92 -3.78
N LYS A 52 -6.68 11.80 -4.79
CA LYS A 52 -6.60 11.40 -6.20
C LYS A 52 -5.33 10.58 -6.49
N ALA A 53 -4.18 11.01 -5.99
CA ALA A 53 -2.91 10.29 -6.13
C ALA A 53 -2.97 8.91 -5.46
N GLY A 54 -3.46 8.83 -4.23
CA GLY A 54 -3.67 7.56 -3.54
C GLY A 54 -4.63 6.62 -4.29
N LYS A 55 -5.72 7.15 -4.88
CA LYS A 55 -6.64 6.39 -5.70
C LYS A 55 -5.98 5.87 -6.99
N LYS A 56 -5.20 6.70 -7.68
CA LYS A 56 -4.43 6.30 -8.87
C LYS A 56 -3.42 5.21 -8.52
N PHE A 57 -2.59 5.41 -7.49
CA PHE A 57 -1.62 4.43 -7.01
C PHE A 57 -2.28 3.10 -6.62
N SER A 58 -3.38 3.16 -5.88
CA SER A 58 -4.16 1.96 -5.52
C SER A 58 -4.69 1.24 -6.76
N THR A 59 -5.10 1.98 -7.79
CA THR A 59 -5.60 1.42 -9.06
C THR A 59 -4.48 0.78 -9.86
N TYR A 60 -3.34 1.46 -9.94
CA TYR A 60 -2.10 0.99 -10.57
C TYR A 60 -1.64 -0.35 -9.98
N LEU A 61 -1.56 -0.45 -8.65
CA LEU A 61 -1.25 -1.71 -7.96
C LEU A 61 -2.28 -2.80 -8.26
N ARG A 62 -3.57 -2.48 -8.16
CA ARG A 62 -4.64 -3.46 -8.38
C ARG A 62 -4.65 -4.02 -9.80
N LYS A 63 -4.40 -3.16 -10.79
CA LYS A 63 -4.28 -3.55 -12.20
C LYS A 63 -2.96 -4.23 -12.52
N ARG A 64 -2.03 -4.30 -11.56
CA ARG A 64 -0.70 -4.88 -11.71
C ARG A 64 0.10 -4.22 -12.83
N GLU A 65 -0.12 -2.92 -13.05
CA GLU A 65 0.58 -2.15 -14.08
C GLU A 65 2.10 -2.06 -13.85
N TYR A 66 2.57 -2.43 -12.65
CA TYR A 66 4.00 -2.56 -12.34
C TYR A 66 4.66 -3.84 -12.88
N ILE A 67 3.90 -4.84 -13.35
CA ILE A 67 4.46 -6.10 -13.90
C ILE A 67 5.15 -5.86 -15.24
N THR A 68 4.74 -4.83 -15.98
CA THR A 68 5.35 -4.47 -17.27
C THR A 68 6.69 -3.76 -17.11
N LEU A 69 7.15 -3.53 -15.88
CA LEU A 69 8.43 -2.92 -15.58
C LEU A 69 9.54 -3.96 -15.65
N ASP A 70 10.65 -3.59 -16.26
CA ASP A 70 11.82 -4.45 -16.47
C ASP A 70 12.61 -4.76 -15.18
N ASP A 71 12.22 -4.19 -14.04
CA ASP A 71 12.86 -4.42 -12.75
C ASP A 71 12.11 -5.48 -11.91
N SER A 72 12.68 -6.69 -11.86
CA SER A 72 12.12 -7.83 -11.13
C SER A 72 11.92 -7.59 -9.63
N ASN A 73 12.84 -6.84 -8.99
CA ASN A 73 12.76 -6.48 -7.58
C ASN A 73 11.57 -5.56 -7.30
N LEU A 74 11.26 -4.65 -8.23
CA LEU A 74 10.13 -3.74 -8.13
C LEU A 74 8.81 -4.49 -8.33
N VAL A 75 8.78 -5.49 -9.21
CA VAL A 75 7.65 -6.42 -9.35
C VAL A 75 7.39 -7.18 -8.06
N ILE A 76 8.45 -7.68 -7.41
CA ILE A 76 8.35 -8.35 -6.09
C ILE A 76 7.78 -7.38 -5.04
N LEU A 77 8.32 -6.17 -4.94
CA LEU A 77 7.83 -5.14 -4.01
C LEU A 77 6.35 -4.81 -4.26
N GLY A 78 5.94 -4.67 -5.52
CA GLY A 78 4.54 -4.41 -5.90
C GLY A 78 3.61 -5.55 -5.47
N ASN A 79 4.03 -6.80 -5.69
CA ASN A 79 3.28 -7.98 -5.23
C ASN A 79 3.20 -8.06 -3.69
N MET A 80 4.29 -7.79 -2.98
CA MET A 80 4.30 -7.73 -1.51
C MET A 80 3.40 -6.60 -0.98
N LEU A 81 3.36 -5.45 -1.66
CA LEU A 81 2.44 -4.35 -1.33
C LEU A 81 0.98 -4.76 -1.49
N LEU A 82 0.66 -5.47 -2.56
CA LEU A 82 -0.69 -5.94 -2.83
C LEU A 82 -1.10 -6.99 -1.78
N LEU A 83 -0.22 -7.94 -1.46
CA LEU A 83 -0.45 -8.96 -0.44
C LEU A 83 -0.64 -8.33 0.94
N SER A 84 0.26 -7.45 1.36
CA SER A 84 0.15 -6.77 2.67
C SER A 84 -1.13 -5.92 2.76
N LYS A 85 -1.57 -5.30 1.67
CA LYS A 85 -2.86 -4.59 1.61
C LYS A 85 -4.05 -5.52 1.81
N VAL A 86 -4.03 -6.71 1.21
CA VAL A 86 -5.09 -7.71 1.39
C VAL A 86 -5.10 -8.21 2.83
N LEU A 87 -3.93 -8.56 3.38
CA LEU A 87 -3.78 -9.00 4.79
C LEU A 87 -4.26 -7.92 5.77
N PHE A 88 -3.96 -6.65 5.49
CA PHE A 88 -4.45 -5.51 6.26
C PHE A 88 -6.00 -5.49 6.31
N TYR A 89 -6.69 -5.63 5.17
CA TYR A 89 -8.15 -5.64 5.16
C TYR A 89 -8.74 -6.82 5.93
N PHE A 90 -8.20 -8.03 5.73
CA PHE A 90 -8.62 -9.21 6.48
C PHE A 90 -8.39 -9.05 7.99
N GLY A 91 -7.24 -8.48 8.38
CA GLY A 91 -6.91 -8.22 9.76
C GLY A 91 -7.88 -7.22 10.42
N PHE A 92 -8.27 -6.15 9.71
CA PHE A 92 -9.29 -5.22 10.20
C PHE A 92 -10.67 -5.86 10.31
N ILE A 93 -11.08 -6.68 9.34
CA ILE A 93 -12.36 -7.44 9.43
C ILE A 93 -12.34 -8.37 10.65
N ALA A 94 -11.25 -9.11 10.86
CA ALA A 94 -11.10 -9.99 12.02
C ALA A 94 -11.19 -9.21 13.33
N LEU A 95 -10.56 -8.02 13.39
CA LEU A 95 -10.61 -7.16 14.56
C LEU A 95 -12.05 -6.66 14.83
N ILE A 96 -12.78 -6.20 13.80
CA ILE A 96 -14.19 -5.80 13.92
C ILE A 96 -15.05 -6.97 14.42
N VAL A 97 -14.93 -8.15 13.81
CA VAL A 97 -15.71 -9.33 14.24
C VAL A 97 -15.41 -9.67 15.70
N THR A 98 -14.13 -9.63 16.10
CA THR A 98 -13.73 -9.93 17.48
C THR A 98 -14.29 -8.91 18.48
N PHE A 99 -14.36 -7.63 18.11
CA PHE A 99 -14.84 -6.56 19.01
C PHE A 99 -16.36 -6.41 19.08
N PHE A 100 -17.09 -6.78 18.03
CA PHE A 100 -18.53 -6.49 17.91
C PHE A 100 -19.43 -7.73 17.87
N VAL A 101 -18.89 -8.92 17.63
CA VAL A 101 -19.68 -10.17 17.47
C VAL A 101 -19.37 -11.20 18.57
N LEU A 102 -18.12 -11.25 19.03
CA LEU A 102 -17.64 -12.10 20.13
C LEU A 102 -17.61 -11.32 21.45
#